data_AF-A0A1J4UV85-F1
#
_entry.id   AF-A0A1J4UV85-F1
#
_cell.length_a   1.000
_cell.length_b   1.000
_cell.length_c   1.000
_cell.angle_alpha   90.00
_cell.angle_beta   90.00
_cell.angle_gamma   90.00
#
_symmetry.space_group_name_H-M   'P 1'
#
loop_
_entity.id
_entity.type
_entity.pdbx_description
1 polymer ?
#
loop_
_entity_poly.entity_id
_entity_poly.type
_entity_poly.pdbx_seq_one_letter_code
_entity_poly.pdbx_strand_id
1 'polypeptide(L)'
;MQNMVIAKKMPKAKQDNLLQQALQLEAYSAHAMGEQKAKIIYIAIVIAALLSVGTIAAHLLEGWDWIDSAYFATMTLTTVGYGDFVPTHQATRLFIIFYALGGVATLLYGLTAIAKYYVERREAKFYHQWSKMSNIGGSHNPIPDISPHKK
;
A
#
# COMPACT_ATOMS: atom_id res chain seq x y z
N MET A 1 -7.01 38.00 22.76
CA MET A 1 -8.25 37.57 23.46
C MET A 1 -9.55 37.87 22.69
N GLN A 2 -9.51 38.32 21.42
CA GLN A 2 -10.71 38.58 20.60
C GLN A 2 -11.26 37.34 19.88
N ASN A 3 -10.49 36.25 19.78
CA ASN A 3 -10.91 35.04 19.05
C ASN A 3 -11.83 34.10 19.86
N MET A 4 -11.99 34.33 21.18
CA MET A 4 -12.88 33.53 22.04
C MET A 4 -14.37 33.88 21.89
N VAL A 5 -14.71 35.04 21.32
CA VAL A 5 -16.12 35.51 21.23
C VAL A 5 -16.82 35.01 19.95
N ILE A 6 -16.08 34.62 18.90
CA ILE A 6 -16.66 34.23 17.60
C ILE A 6 -17.10 32.76 17.56
N ALA A 7 -16.53 31.89 18.41
CA ALA A 7 -16.94 30.49 18.51
C ALA A 7 -18.43 30.32 18.93
N LYS A 8 -19.00 31.34 19.60
CA LYS A 8 -20.42 31.36 20.03
C LYS A 8 -21.39 31.82 18.92
N LYS A 9 -20.90 32.20 17.74
CA LYS A 9 -21.70 32.78 16.63
C LYS A 9 -21.95 31.84 15.44
N MET A 10 -21.70 30.55 15.59
CA MET A 10 -22.08 29.59 14.55
C MET A 10 -23.48 29.01 14.83
N PRO A 11 -24.40 29.02 13.85
CA PRO A 11 -25.71 28.39 14.03
C PRO A 11 -25.54 26.90 14.27
N LYS A 12 -26.20 26.38 15.31
CA LYS A 12 -26.05 24.98 15.81
C LYS A 12 -26.15 23.94 14.70
N ALA A 13 -27.06 24.13 13.74
CA ALA A 13 -27.23 23.26 12.58
C ALA A 13 -25.97 23.14 11.69
N LYS A 14 -25.17 24.21 11.57
CA LYS A 14 -23.91 24.17 10.82
C LYS A 14 -22.83 23.42 11.60
N GLN A 15 -22.83 23.52 12.93
CA GLN A 15 -21.91 22.81 13.81
C GLN A 15 -22.18 21.30 13.78
N ASP A 16 -23.46 20.90 13.83
CA ASP A 16 -23.87 19.49 13.78
C ASP A 16 -23.49 18.84 12.44
N ASN A 17 -23.67 19.53 11.31
CA ASN A 17 -23.25 19.04 9.99
C ASN A 17 -21.73 18.85 9.86
N LEU A 18 -20.93 19.75 10.46
CA LEU A 18 -19.46 19.64 10.44
C LEU A 18 -18.97 18.47 11.28
N LEU A 19 -19.61 18.22 12.42
CA LEU A 19 -19.29 17.06 13.26
C LEU A 19 -19.64 15.75 12.55
N GLN A 20 -20.78 15.68 11.88
CA GLN A 20 -21.16 14.52 11.06
C GLN A 20 -20.15 14.28 9.92
N GLN A 21 -19.69 15.34 9.25
CA GLN A 21 -18.64 15.24 8.22
C GLN A 21 -17.31 14.73 8.78
N ALA A 22 -16.87 15.25 9.94
CA ALA A 22 -15.63 14.80 10.57
C ALA A 22 -15.69 13.32 10.98
N LEU A 23 -16.81 12.87 11.57
CA LEU A 23 -17.03 11.47 11.93
C LEU A 23 -17.05 10.55 10.70
N GLN A 24 -17.66 10.99 9.60
CA GLN A 24 -17.68 10.24 8.35
C GLN A 24 -16.26 10.09 7.74
N LEU A 25 -15.44 11.14 7.80
CA LEU A 25 -14.05 11.10 7.32
C LEU A 25 -13.17 10.18 8.17
N GLU A 26 -13.35 10.18 9.50
CA GLU A 26 -12.65 9.26 10.40
C GLU A 26 -12.99 7.81 10.07
N ALA A 27 -14.28 7.49 9.93
CA ALA A 27 -14.76 6.16 9.54
C ALA A 27 -14.24 5.73 8.15
N TYR A 28 -14.25 6.65 7.18
CA TYR A 28 -13.72 6.40 5.83
C TYR A 28 -12.22 6.08 5.85
N SER A 29 -11.42 6.87 6.57
CA SER A 29 -9.97 6.66 6.69
C SER A 29 -9.63 5.34 7.40
N ALA A 30 -10.41 4.96 8.42
CA ALA A 30 -10.23 3.71 9.14
C ALA A 30 -10.53 2.50 8.25
N HIS A 31 -11.61 2.56 7.45
CA HIS A 31 -11.96 1.52 6.50
C HIS A 31 -10.91 1.38 5.39
N ALA A 32 -10.50 2.49 4.78
CA ALA A 32 -9.47 2.51 3.72
C ALA A 32 -8.15 1.89 4.21
N MET A 33 -7.70 2.27 5.42
CA MET A 33 -6.50 1.68 6.03
C MET A 33 -6.59 0.17 6.23
N GLY A 34 -7.77 -0.35 6.60
CA GLY A 34 -8.00 -1.80 6.74
C GLY A 34 -7.84 -2.54 5.41
N GLU A 35 -8.45 -1.99 4.35
CA GLU A 35 -8.39 -2.54 3.00
C GLU A 35 -6.96 -2.55 2.43
N GLN A 36 -6.20 -1.46 2.60
CA GLN A 36 -4.81 -1.41 2.12
C GLN A 36 -3.90 -2.40 2.85
N LYS A 37 -4.08 -2.59 4.16
CA LYS A 37 -3.32 -3.60 4.91
C LYS A 37 -3.58 -5.01 4.37
N ALA A 38 -4.84 -5.34 4.09
CA ALA A 38 -5.20 -6.64 3.52
C ALA A 38 -4.55 -6.85 2.14
N LYS A 39 -4.55 -5.83 1.27
CA LYS A 39 -3.87 -5.87 -0.03
C LYS A 39 -2.37 -6.10 0.10
N ILE A 40 -1.69 -5.42 1.02
CA ILE A 40 -0.26 -5.62 1.26
C ILE A 40 0.03 -7.05 1.73
N ILE A 41 -0.78 -7.58 2.65
CA ILE A 41 -0.63 -8.97 3.12
C ILE A 41 -0.84 -9.95 1.97
N TYR A 42 -1.88 -9.75 1.15
CA TYR A 42 -2.12 -10.57 -0.04
C TYR A 42 -0.93 -10.56 -0.99
N ILE A 43 -0.36 -9.38 -1.29
CA ILE A 43 0.82 -9.25 -2.16
C ILE A 43 2.03 -9.97 -1.56
N ALA A 44 2.25 -9.86 -0.25
CA ALA A 44 3.34 -10.56 0.44
C ALA A 44 3.20 -12.09 0.32
N ILE A 45 1.99 -12.62 0.45
CA ILE A 45 1.69 -14.05 0.25
C ILE A 45 1.96 -14.45 -1.21
N VAL A 46 1.53 -13.65 -2.18
CA VAL A 46 1.78 -13.91 -3.61
C VAL A 46 3.28 -13.93 -3.91
N ILE A 47 4.06 -12.98 -3.37
CA ILE A 47 5.53 -12.96 -3.51
C ILE A 47 6.15 -14.22 -2.91
N ALA A 48 5.75 -14.61 -1.70
CA ALA A 48 6.27 -15.82 -1.05
C ALA A 48 5.93 -17.08 -1.87
N ALA A 49 4.72 -17.15 -2.43
CA ALA A 49 4.30 -18.25 -3.30
C ALA A 49 5.13 -18.27 -4.60
N LEU A 50 5.33 -17.13 -5.27
CA LEU A 50 6.17 -17.04 -6.47
C LEU A 50 7.63 -17.41 -6.18
N LEU A 51 8.19 -16.99 -5.04
CA LEU A 51 9.54 -17.40 -4.66
C LEU A 51 9.62 -18.91 -4.43
N SER A 52 8.63 -19.48 -3.73
CA SER A 52 8.58 -20.93 -3.48
C SER A 52 8.46 -21.73 -4.79
N VAL A 53 7.56 -21.32 -5.69
CA VAL A 53 7.35 -21.96 -6.99
C VAL A 53 8.62 -21.84 -7.85
N GLY A 54 9.24 -20.67 -7.92
CA GLY A 54 10.48 -20.46 -8.66
C GLY A 54 11.63 -21.30 -8.12
N THR A 55 11.76 -21.38 -6.79
CA THR A 55 12.80 -22.19 -6.11
C THR A 55 12.61 -23.67 -6.40
N ILE A 56 11.39 -24.19 -6.23
CA ILE A 56 11.07 -25.60 -6.47
C ILE A 56 11.28 -25.95 -7.94
N ALA A 57 10.82 -25.09 -8.87
CA ALA A 57 11.02 -25.32 -10.30
C ALA A 57 12.51 -25.35 -10.68
N ALA A 58 13.31 -24.41 -10.18
CA ALA A 58 14.75 -24.39 -10.44
C ALA A 58 15.46 -25.63 -9.85
N HIS A 59 15.13 -26.01 -8.62
CA HIS A 59 15.69 -27.20 -7.98
C HIS A 59 15.35 -28.48 -8.76
N LEU A 60 14.09 -28.65 -9.16
CA LEU A 60 13.63 -29.86 -9.84
C LEU A 60 14.06 -29.95 -11.31
N LEU A 61 14.14 -28.81 -12.01
CA LEU A 61 14.43 -28.80 -13.45
C LEU A 61 15.92 -28.65 -13.76
N GLU A 62 16.70 -27.97 -12.91
CA GLU A 62 18.14 -27.78 -13.13
C GLU A 62 19.01 -28.55 -12.13
N GLY A 63 18.43 -29.09 -11.04
CA GLY A 63 19.19 -29.84 -10.04
C GLY A 63 20.10 -28.99 -9.16
N TRP A 64 19.93 -27.66 -9.15
CA TRP A 64 20.68 -26.75 -8.29
C TRP A 64 20.32 -26.94 -6.82
N ASP A 65 21.24 -26.63 -5.90
CA ASP A 65 20.93 -26.67 -4.47
C ASP A 65 19.79 -25.70 -4.11
N TRP A 66 19.12 -25.95 -2.98
CA TRP A 66 17.96 -25.15 -2.54
C TRP A 66 18.27 -23.66 -2.41
N ILE A 67 19.47 -23.32 -1.92
CA ILE A 67 19.90 -21.93 -1.72
C ILE A 67 20.14 -21.25 -3.07
N ASP A 68 20.82 -21.92 -3.99
CA ASP A 68 21.10 -21.41 -5.34
C ASP A 68 19.81 -21.25 -6.15
N SER A 69 18.88 -22.19 -6.00
CA SER A 69 17.55 -22.13 -6.61
C SER A 69 16.73 -20.96 -6.07
N ALA A 70 16.77 -20.72 -4.76
CA ALA A 70 16.06 -19.59 -4.13
C ALA A 70 16.68 -18.25 -4.51
N TYR A 71 18.01 -18.22 -4.63
CA TYR A 71 18.75 -17.07 -5.12
C TYR A 71 18.36 -16.75 -6.57
N PHE A 72 18.38 -17.74 -7.47
CA PHE A 72 17.97 -17.59 -8.86
C PHE A 72 16.52 -17.10 -8.98
N ALA A 73 15.59 -17.71 -8.23
CA ALA A 73 14.19 -17.31 -8.20
C ALA A 73 14.04 -15.85 -7.74
N THR A 74 14.77 -15.46 -6.69
CA THR A 74 14.77 -14.08 -6.16
C THR A 74 15.32 -13.09 -7.19
N MET A 75 16.46 -13.38 -7.82
CA MET A 75 17.08 -12.50 -8.81
C MET A 75 16.21 -12.33 -10.06
N THR A 76 15.51 -13.39 -10.46
CA THR A 76 14.56 -13.36 -11.57
C THR A 76 13.31 -12.57 -11.20
N LEU A 77 12.72 -12.85 -10.03
CA LEU A 77 11.50 -12.20 -9.56
C LEU A 77 11.71 -10.69 -9.37
N THR A 78 12.86 -10.30 -8.80
CA THR A 78 13.24 -8.90 -8.56
C THR A 78 13.76 -8.19 -9.82
N THR A 79 13.89 -8.90 -10.95
CA THR A 79 14.41 -8.40 -12.22
C THR A 79 15.86 -7.90 -12.17
N VAL A 80 16.62 -8.30 -11.14
CA VAL A 80 18.05 -7.98 -11.02
C VAL A 80 18.88 -8.78 -12.03
N GLY A 81 18.68 -10.11 -12.06
CA GLY A 81 19.19 -11.00 -13.11
C GLY A 81 20.70 -10.93 -13.38
N TYR A 82 21.57 -11.15 -12.38
CA TYR A 82 23.03 -11.11 -12.57
C TYR A 82 23.57 -12.10 -13.62
N GLY A 83 22.87 -13.20 -13.87
CA GLY A 83 23.24 -14.17 -14.92
C GLY A 83 24.36 -15.13 -14.53
N ASP A 84 24.64 -15.25 -13.23
CA ASP A 84 25.52 -16.25 -12.62
C ASP A 84 24.91 -17.66 -12.64
N PHE A 85 23.58 -17.78 -12.45
CA PHE A 85 22.83 -19.00 -12.68
C PHE A 85 21.97 -18.87 -13.93
N VAL A 86 22.27 -19.68 -14.94
CA VAL A 86 21.59 -19.64 -16.24
C VAL A 86 20.94 -21.00 -16.53
N PRO A 87 19.63 -21.05 -16.84
CA PRO A 87 18.92 -22.29 -17.13
C PRO A 87 19.51 -23.00 -18.35
N THR A 88 19.88 -24.28 -18.16
CA THR A 88 20.44 -25.12 -19.22
C THR A 88 19.34 -25.91 -19.94
N HIS A 89 18.24 -26.22 -19.26
CA HIS A 89 17.13 -27.01 -19.80
C HIS A 89 16.09 -26.14 -20.52
N GLN A 90 15.57 -26.64 -21.66
CA GLN A 90 14.54 -25.92 -22.42
C GLN A 90 13.25 -25.69 -21.61
N ALA A 91 12.88 -26.66 -20.76
CA ALA A 91 11.71 -26.56 -19.90
C ALA A 91 11.83 -25.40 -18.90
N THR A 92 12.99 -25.25 -18.25
CA THR A 92 13.25 -24.16 -17.30
C THR A 92 13.19 -22.80 -17.99
N ARG A 93 13.77 -22.69 -19.20
CA ARG A 93 13.70 -21.44 -19.99
C ARG A 93 12.27 -21.04 -20.30
N LEU A 94 11.44 -21.98 -20.72
CA LEU A 94 10.02 -21.71 -20.99
C LEU A 94 9.27 -21.30 -19.71
N PHE A 95 9.53 -21.98 -18.60
CA PHE A 95 8.97 -21.63 -17.30
C PHE A 95 9.33 -20.19 -16.88
N ILE A 96 10.61 -19.80 -17.03
CA ILE A 96 11.10 -18.48 -16.64
C ILE A 96 10.38 -17.35 -17.39
N ILE A 97 10.04 -17.56 -18.67
CA ILE A 97 9.30 -16.55 -19.46
C ILE A 97 7.97 -16.21 -18.78
N PHE A 98 7.18 -17.23 -18.41
CA PHE A 98 5.90 -17.01 -17.74
C PHE A 98 6.08 -16.53 -16.30
N TYR A 99 7.08 -17.05 -15.61
CA TYR A 99 7.42 -16.66 -14.24
C TYR A 99 7.79 -15.18 -14.14
N ALA A 100 8.63 -14.69 -15.05
CA ALA A 100 9.07 -13.29 -15.09
C ALA A 100 7.89 -12.33 -15.33
N LEU A 101 6.93 -12.69 -16.18
CA LEU A 101 5.71 -11.89 -16.38
C LEU A 101 4.89 -11.77 -15.07
N GLY A 102 4.71 -12.88 -14.35
CA GLY A 102 4.07 -12.87 -13.04
C GLY A 102 4.81 -12.02 -12.00
N GLY A 103 6.15 -12.08 -12.02
CA GLY A 103 7.02 -11.28 -11.16
C GLY A 103 6.87 -9.78 -11.39
N VAL A 104 7.01 -9.33 -12.63
CA VAL A 104 6.88 -7.92 -13.01
C VAL A 104 5.50 -7.37 -12.64
N ALA A 105 4.43 -8.11 -12.94
CA ALA A 105 3.07 -7.70 -12.60
C ALA A 105 2.89 -7.53 -11.07
N THR A 106 3.42 -8.48 -10.28
CA THR A 106 3.33 -8.46 -8.82
C THR A 106 4.13 -7.29 -8.22
N LEU A 107 5.34 -7.01 -8.73
CA LEU A 107 6.15 -5.89 -8.27
C LEU A 107 5.50 -4.54 -8.57
N LEU A 108 4.98 -4.35 -9.78
CA LEU A 108 4.28 -3.11 -10.17
C LEU A 108 3.05 -2.88 -9.30
N TYR A 109 2.22 -3.91 -9.12
CA TYR A 109 1.05 -3.83 -8.25
C TYR A 109 1.44 -3.57 -6.79
N GLY A 110 2.47 -4.26 -6.29
CA GLY A 110 3.06 -4.06 -4.97
C GLY A 110 3.48 -2.62 -4.71
N LEU A 111 4.20 -2.00 -5.65
CA LEU A 111 4.62 -0.61 -5.54
C LEU A 111 3.42 0.34 -5.41
N THR A 112 2.37 0.14 -6.20
CA THR A 112 1.16 0.97 -6.12
C THR A 112 0.41 0.80 -4.80
N ALA A 113 0.33 -0.42 -4.26
CA ALA A 113 -0.33 -0.70 -2.99
C ALA A 113 0.44 -0.05 -1.83
N ILE A 114 1.76 -0.16 -1.84
CA ILE A 114 2.63 0.47 -0.83
C ILE A 114 2.49 1.99 -0.89
N ALA A 115 2.54 2.59 -2.09
CA ALA A 115 2.38 4.03 -2.25
C ALA A 115 1.04 4.53 -1.68
N LYS A 116 -0.07 3.86 -2.01
CA LYS A 116 -1.40 4.18 -1.49
C LYS A 116 -1.47 4.06 0.04
N TYR A 117 -0.91 3.00 0.60
CA TYR A 117 -0.84 2.83 2.05
C TYR A 117 -0.08 3.97 2.74
N TYR A 118 1.03 4.45 2.16
CA TYR A 118 1.77 5.58 2.73
C TYR A 118 0.98 6.89 2.66
N VAL A 119 0.28 7.16 1.55
CA VAL A 119 -0.54 8.37 1.38
C VAL A 119 -1.70 8.38 2.37
N GLU A 120 -2.49 7.31 2.41
CA GLU A 120 -3.65 7.21 3.32
C GLU A 120 -3.23 7.29 4.81
N ARG A 121 -2.06 6.71 5.15
CA ARG A 121 -1.53 6.79 6.52
C ARG A 121 -1.08 8.20 6.89
N ARG A 122 -0.64 9.02 5.93
CA ARG A 122 -0.32 10.44 6.16
C ARG A 122 -1.60 11.24 6.38
N GLU A 123 -2.61 11.01 5.55
CA GLU A 123 -3.90 11.68 5.65
C GLU A 123 -4.58 11.38 7.00
N ALA A 124 -4.68 10.11 7.40
CA ALA A 124 -5.31 9.73 8.68
C ALA A 124 -4.65 10.41 9.90
N LYS A 125 -3.31 10.54 9.89
CA LYS A 125 -2.58 11.26 10.95
C LYS A 125 -2.85 12.75 10.91
N PHE A 126 -2.91 13.34 9.73
CA PHE A 126 -3.19 14.75 9.54
C PHE A 126 -4.60 15.11 10.06
N TYR A 127 -5.61 14.29 9.77
CA TYR A 127 -6.96 14.47 10.33
C TYR A 127 -7.00 14.39 11.85
N HIS A 128 -6.35 13.38 12.42
CA HIS A 128 -6.29 13.23 13.88
C HIS A 128 -5.55 14.39 14.56
N GLN A 129 -4.53 14.94 13.91
CA GLN A 129 -3.83 16.12 14.42
C GLN A 129 -4.67 17.39 14.26
N TRP A 130 -5.32 17.56 13.12
CA TRP A 130 -6.19 18.69 12.84
C TRP A 130 -7.39 18.74 13.79
N SER A 131 -8.01 17.59 14.10
CA SER A 131 -9.13 17.51 15.05
C SER A 131 -8.71 17.91 16.47
N LYS A 132 -7.48 17.55 16.90
CA LYS A 132 -6.91 18.05 18.15
C LYS A 132 -6.67 19.55 18.12
N MET A 133 -6.13 20.09 17.02
CA MET A 133 -5.86 21.52 16.88
C MET A 133 -7.14 22.36 16.86
N SER A 134 -8.21 21.89 16.21
CA SER A 134 -9.50 22.59 16.17
C SER A 134 -10.19 22.60 17.53
N ASN A 135 -10.05 21.54 18.33
CA ASN A 135 -10.58 21.46 19.69
C ASN A 135 -9.82 22.34 20.70
N ILE A 136 -8.52 22.58 20.49
CA ILE A 136 -7.65 23.31 21.43
C ILE A 136 -7.71 24.84 21.21
N GLY A 137 -8.18 25.33 20.06
CA GLY A 137 -7.97 26.74 19.68
C GLY A 137 -9.15 27.52 19.10
N GLY A 138 -10.36 26.94 18.96
CA GLY A 138 -11.49 27.64 18.33
C GLY A 138 -11.20 28.15 16.90
N SER A 139 -10.10 27.69 16.29
CA SER A 139 -9.66 28.03 14.94
C SER A 139 -10.47 27.16 13.99
N HIS A 140 -11.43 27.80 13.34
CA HIS A 140 -12.22 27.24 12.25
C HIS A 140 -11.37 27.25 10.97
N ASN A 141 -10.26 26.50 10.97
CA ASN A 141 -9.66 26.14 9.71
C ASN A 141 -10.70 25.29 8.95
N PRO A 142 -10.92 25.51 7.65
CA PRO A 142 -11.78 24.62 6.87
C PRO A 142 -11.17 23.23 6.82
N ILE A 143 -12.02 22.19 6.82
CA ILE A 143 -11.58 20.81 6.62
C ILE A 143 -10.82 20.78 5.28
N PRO A 144 -9.57 20.26 5.26
CA PRO A 144 -8.83 20.10 4.02
C PRO A 144 -9.65 19.24 3.06
N ASP A 145 -9.97 19.79 1.88
CA ASP A 145 -10.63 19.06 0.81
C ASP A 145 -9.66 18.02 0.24
N ILE A 146 -9.80 16.78 0.71
CA ILE A 146 -9.10 15.60 0.21
C ILE A 146 -9.97 14.78 -0.72
N SER A 147 -11.08 15.33 -1.23
CA SER A 147 -11.89 14.60 -2.18
C SER A 147 -10.96 14.12 -3.30
N PRO A 148 -10.96 12.80 -3.62
CA PRO A 148 -10.07 12.29 -4.64
C PRO A 148 -10.40 13.07 -5.91
N HIS A 149 -9.44 13.85 -6.41
CA HIS A 149 -9.56 14.54 -7.68
C HIS A 149 -9.82 13.46 -8.74
N LYS A 150 -11.09 13.19 -9.03
CA LYS A 150 -11.48 12.41 -10.19
C LYS A 150 -10.96 13.19 -11.40
N LYS A 151 -9.85 12.75 -11.94
CA LYS A 151 -9.47 13.09 -13.32
C LYS A 151 -10.40 12.35 -14.27
#